data_AF-A0A2G6IMS7-F1
#
_entry.id   AF-A0A2G6IMS7-F1
#
_cell.length_a   1.000
_cell.length_b   1.000
_cell.length_c   1.000
_cell.angle_alpha   90.00
_cell.angle_beta   90.00
_cell.angle_gamma   90.00
#
_symmetry.space_group_name_H-M   'P 1'
#
loop_
_entity.id
_entity.type
_entity.pdbx_description
1 polymer ?
#
loop_
_entity_poly.entity_id
_entity_poly.type
_entity_poly.pdbx_seq_one_letter_code
_entity_poly.pdbx_strand_id
1 'polypeptide(L)'
;MSWRVDRAPNKVAVVAALGDMIEKYGIPKRCLFDNGREFANKWLTGGAPTRFRFKIKDDDPLGLLPLLGIKVHWATPAHGQAKPIERAFRDFADHIARDPRFAGAYVGNRPDAKPENYGERAIPIDDFKAVVAEGIKRHNAREGRRTDTAKGRSFDQTFAESYATTPITKATDE
;
A
#
# COMPACT_ATOMS: atom_id res chain seq x y z
N MET A 1 4.30 -1.12 -5.85
CA MET A 1 4.81 0.21 -6.23
C MET A 1 5.79 0.74 -5.19
N SER A 2 5.37 1.00 -3.96
CA SER A 2 6.22 1.39 -2.83
C SER A 2 5.62 0.89 -1.50
N TRP A 3 6.40 0.94 -0.42
CA TRP A 3 5.95 0.57 0.93
C TRP A 3 6.90 1.17 1.98
N ARG A 4 6.39 1.33 3.21
CA ARG A 4 7.16 1.73 4.40
C ARG A 4 6.74 0.84 5.58
N VAL A 5 7.68 0.57 6.49
CA VAL A 5 7.44 -0.18 7.74
C VAL A 5 7.57 0.78 8.91
N ASP A 6 6.61 0.73 9.83
CA ASP A 6 6.62 1.49 11.06
C ASP A 6 6.01 0.66 12.21
N ARG A 7 6.22 1.10 13.45
CA ARG A 7 5.75 0.43 14.68
C ARG A 7 4.24 0.48 14.87
N ALA A 8 3.60 1.52 14.33
CA ALA A 8 2.16 1.71 14.39
C ALA A 8 1.65 2.34 13.08
N PRO A 9 0.40 2.08 12.68
CA PRO A 9 -0.24 2.80 11.60
C PRO A 9 -0.16 4.30 11.85
N ASN A 10 0.39 5.06 10.91
CA ASN A 10 0.50 6.51 11.01
C ASN A 10 0.54 7.17 9.63
N LYS A 11 0.15 8.45 9.60
CA LYS A 11 0.16 9.29 8.38
C LYS A 11 1.54 9.47 7.75
N VAL A 12 2.62 9.50 8.53
CA VAL A 12 3.97 9.79 8.02
C VAL A 12 4.45 8.66 7.13
N ALA A 13 4.26 7.42 7.56
CA ALA A 13 4.57 6.24 6.75
C ALA A 13 3.76 6.20 5.44
N VAL A 14 2.48 6.61 5.47
CA VAL A 14 1.63 6.71 4.28
C VAL A 14 2.15 7.77 3.30
N VAL A 15 2.43 8.98 3.79
CA VAL A 15 2.96 10.09 2.96
C VAL A 15 4.32 9.72 2.39
N ALA A 16 5.21 9.13 3.18
CA ALA A 16 6.53 8.71 2.72
C ALA A 16 6.44 7.61 1.64
N ALA A 17 5.56 6.61 1.82
CA ALA A 17 5.34 5.59 0.80
C ALA A 17 4.74 6.19 -0.48
N LEU A 18 3.83 7.15 -0.36
CA LEU A 18 3.30 7.87 -1.53
C LEU A 18 4.39 8.68 -2.23
N GLY A 19 5.23 9.39 -1.47
CA GLY A 19 6.38 10.13 -1.99
C GLY A 19 7.31 9.24 -2.81
N ASP A 20 7.75 8.11 -2.24
CA ASP A 20 8.59 7.12 -2.94
C ASP A 20 7.95 6.63 -4.25
N MET A 21 6.62 6.50 -4.27
CA MET A 21 5.88 6.08 -5.46
C MET A 21 5.91 7.18 -6.53
N ILE A 22 5.65 8.42 -6.13
CA ILE A 22 5.60 9.57 -7.03
C ILE A 22 6.98 9.88 -7.60
N GLU A 23 8.01 9.86 -6.78
CA GLU A 23 9.39 10.08 -7.22
C GLU A 23 9.82 9.05 -8.27
N LYS A 24 9.42 7.79 -8.08
CA LYS A 24 9.81 6.70 -8.96
C LYS A 24 8.95 6.57 -10.22
N TYR A 25 7.64 6.81 -10.12
CA TYR A 25 6.67 6.48 -11.16
C TYR A 25 5.80 7.66 -11.61
N GLY A 26 6.01 8.85 -11.06
CA GLY A 26 5.23 10.05 -11.36
C GLY A 26 3.91 10.15 -10.59
N ILE A 27 3.22 11.26 -10.82
CA ILE A 27 2.00 11.64 -10.11
C ILE A 27 0.80 10.85 -10.69
N PRO A 28 0.08 10.06 -9.86
CA PRO A 28 -1.09 9.33 -10.32
C PRO A 28 -2.29 10.26 -10.53
N LYS A 29 -3.15 9.96 -11.51
CA LYS A 29 -4.39 10.73 -11.71
C LYS A 29 -5.44 10.51 -10.61
N ARG A 30 -5.45 9.31 -10.01
CA ARG A 30 -6.46 8.87 -9.04
C ARG A 30 -5.84 7.99 -7.97
N CYS A 31 -6.28 8.14 -6.72
CA CYS A 31 -5.93 7.26 -5.61
C CYS A 31 -7.19 6.77 -4.91
N LEU A 32 -7.26 5.46 -4.66
CA LEU A 32 -8.29 4.85 -3.83
C LEU A 32 -7.74 4.67 -2.42
N PHE A 33 -8.36 5.32 -1.43
CA PHE A 33 -8.02 5.16 -0.02
C PHE A 33 -9.08 4.37 0.73
N ASP A 34 -8.64 3.60 1.72
CA ASP A 34 -9.52 2.97 2.68
C ASP A 34 -9.99 4.01 3.73
N ASN A 35 -11.12 3.75 4.38
CA ASN A 35 -11.71 4.63 5.40
C ASN A 35 -10.97 4.60 6.75
N GLY A 36 -9.74 4.10 6.78
CA GLY A 36 -8.89 4.13 7.96
C GLY A 36 -8.57 5.56 8.38
N ARG A 37 -8.51 5.81 9.70
CA ARG A 37 -8.23 7.15 10.26
C ARG A 37 -6.89 7.73 9.81
N GLU A 38 -5.92 6.89 9.46
CA GLU A 38 -4.60 7.30 8.95
C GLU A 38 -4.66 8.00 7.59
N PHE A 39 -5.71 7.74 6.80
CA PHE A 39 -5.88 8.33 5.46
C PHE A 39 -6.76 9.59 5.48
N ALA A 40 -7.59 9.77 6.52
CA ALA A 40 -8.64 10.79 6.59
C ALA A 40 -8.21 12.10 7.28
N ASN A 41 -6.92 12.48 7.21
CA ASN A 41 -6.43 13.72 7.80
C ASN A 41 -6.41 14.87 6.78
N LYS A 42 -6.69 16.10 7.24
CA LYS A 42 -6.69 17.34 6.46
C LYS A 42 -5.38 17.58 5.70
N TRP A 43 -4.24 17.12 6.23
CA TRP A 43 -2.94 17.27 5.55
C TRP A 43 -2.83 16.49 4.23
N LEU A 44 -3.46 15.32 4.14
CA LEU A 44 -3.46 14.49 2.93
C LEU A 44 -4.61 14.85 2.00
N THR A 45 -5.79 15.15 2.57
CA THR A 45 -7.07 15.22 1.84
C THR A 45 -7.81 16.55 1.99
N GLY A 46 -7.17 17.57 2.58
CA GLY A 46 -7.74 18.92 2.70
C GLY A 46 -8.18 19.45 1.33
N GLY A 47 -9.41 19.94 1.22
CA GLY A 47 -10.01 20.37 -0.05
C GLY A 47 -10.61 19.24 -0.91
N ALA A 48 -10.39 17.95 -0.61
CA ALA A 48 -11.14 16.86 -1.22
C ALA A 48 -12.49 16.67 -0.48
N PRO A 49 -13.60 16.34 -1.18
CA PRO A 49 -14.86 16.02 -0.52
C PRO A 49 -14.69 14.75 0.32
N THR A 50 -14.47 14.91 1.61
CA THR A 50 -14.40 13.80 2.57
C THR A 50 -15.72 13.68 3.33
N ARG A 51 -16.17 12.45 3.57
CA ARG A 51 -17.42 12.16 4.30
C ARG A 51 -17.36 12.50 5.79
N PHE A 52 -16.19 12.81 6.36
CA PHE A 52 -16.03 12.97 7.81
C PHE A 52 -15.70 14.42 8.21
N ARG A 53 -16.79 15.09 8.60
CA ARG A 53 -16.89 15.96 9.80
C ARG A 53 -16.51 17.44 9.72
N PHE A 54 -15.86 17.96 8.69
CA PHE A 54 -15.60 19.41 8.62
C PHE A 54 -16.22 20.04 7.37
N LYS A 55 -16.95 21.16 7.55
CA LYS A 55 -17.35 22.02 6.43
C LYS A 55 -16.08 22.37 5.66
N ILE A 56 -16.06 22.08 4.36
CA ILE A 56 -15.06 22.63 3.45
C ILE A 56 -15.25 24.14 3.50
N LYS A 57 -14.23 24.86 3.95
CA LYS A 57 -14.17 26.31 3.82
C LYS A 57 -13.24 26.62 2.65
N ASP A 58 -13.52 27.69 1.92
CA ASP A 58 -12.72 28.09 0.76
C ASP A 58 -11.27 28.48 1.12
N ASP A 59 -10.99 28.71 2.41
CA ASP A 59 -9.68 29.08 2.97
C ASP A 59 -8.90 27.90 3.58
N ASP A 60 -9.47 26.69 3.62
CA ASP A 60 -8.77 25.51 4.15
C ASP A 60 -7.62 25.14 3.18
N PRO A 61 -6.36 25.04 3.64
CA PRO A 61 -5.23 24.73 2.76
C PRO A 61 -5.45 23.38 2.08
N LEU A 62 -5.17 23.33 0.78
CA LEU A 62 -5.22 22.10 0.01
C LEU A 62 -4.27 21.08 0.64
N GLY A 63 -4.76 19.86 0.83
CA GLY A 63 -3.94 18.72 1.21
C GLY A 63 -3.01 18.32 0.07
N LEU A 64 -2.01 17.49 0.39
CA LEU A 64 -1.01 17.03 -0.59
C LEU A 64 -1.63 16.43 -1.86
N LEU A 65 -2.71 15.65 -1.72
CA LEU A 65 -3.32 14.96 -2.86
C LEU A 65 -4.01 15.94 -3.83
N PRO A 66 -4.88 16.87 -3.38
CA PRO A 66 -5.40 17.93 -4.24
C PRO A 66 -4.34 18.87 -4.82
N LEU A 67 -3.29 19.23 -4.05
CA LEU A 67 -2.18 20.06 -4.56
C LEU A 67 -1.50 19.42 -5.76
N LEU A 68 -1.30 18.10 -5.71
CA LEU A 68 -0.73 17.32 -6.82
C LEU A 68 -1.75 16.99 -7.92
N GLY A 69 -2.98 17.51 -7.85
CA GLY A 69 -4.05 17.21 -8.81
C GLY A 69 -4.57 15.76 -8.75
N ILE A 70 -4.31 15.05 -7.67
CA ILE A 70 -4.70 13.64 -7.50
C ILE A 70 -6.15 13.56 -7.04
N LYS A 71 -7.01 12.92 -7.84
CA LYS A 71 -8.41 12.70 -7.47
C LYS A 71 -8.55 11.55 -6.48
N VAL A 72 -9.02 11.86 -5.27
CA VAL A 72 -9.23 10.88 -4.21
C VAL A 72 -10.58 10.18 -4.36
N HIS A 73 -10.55 8.85 -4.29
CA HIS A 73 -11.72 7.99 -4.16
C HIS A 73 -11.67 7.29 -2.80
N TRP A 74 -12.81 7.19 -2.13
CA TRP A 74 -12.94 6.47 -0.87
C TRP A 74 -13.63 5.13 -1.11
N ALA A 75 -13.07 4.05 -0.58
CA ALA A 75 -13.70 2.74 -0.68
C ALA A 75 -15.01 2.73 0.11
N THR A 76 -16.10 2.25 -0.49
CA THR A 76 -17.38 2.08 0.22
C THR A 76 -17.25 0.98 1.28
N PRO A 77 -17.70 1.18 2.52
CA PRO A 77 -17.72 0.11 3.53
C PRO A 77 -18.46 -1.14 3.02
N ALA A 78 -18.00 -2.33 3.40
CA ALA A 78 -18.61 -3.64 3.10
C ALA A 78 -18.64 -4.09 1.61
N HIS A 79 -17.92 -3.42 0.70
CA HIS A 79 -17.76 -3.88 -0.69
C HIS A 79 -16.37 -4.51 -0.93
N GLY A 80 -16.13 -5.72 -0.40
CA GLY A 80 -14.83 -6.41 -0.50
C GLY A 80 -14.34 -6.65 -1.95
N GLN A 81 -15.26 -6.80 -2.90
CA GLN A 81 -14.92 -6.90 -4.34
C GLN A 81 -14.29 -5.62 -4.92
N ALA A 82 -14.54 -4.46 -4.31
CA ALA A 82 -13.95 -3.19 -4.73
C ALA A 82 -12.50 -3.00 -4.26
N LYS A 83 -11.98 -3.94 -3.45
CA LYS A 83 -10.64 -3.86 -2.84
C LYS A 83 -9.76 -5.03 -3.29
N PRO A 84 -9.09 -4.91 -4.46
CA PRO A 84 -8.08 -5.89 -4.90
C PRO A 84 -6.99 -6.16 -3.86
N ILE A 85 -6.75 -5.21 -2.95
CA ILE A 85 -5.72 -5.27 -1.92
C ILE A 85 -5.95 -6.37 -0.88
N GLU A 86 -7.20 -6.78 -0.62
CA GLU A 86 -7.49 -7.83 0.37
C GLU A 86 -6.88 -9.18 -0.04
N ARG A 87 -6.84 -9.47 -1.34
CA ARG A 87 -6.14 -10.65 -1.87
C ARG A 87 -4.63 -10.54 -1.75
N ALA A 88 -4.07 -9.35 -2.02
CA ALA A 88 -2.63 -9.11 -1.89
C ALA A 88 -2.17 -9.27 -0.42
N PHE A 89 -2.96 -8.78 0.55
CA PHE A 89 -2.66 -8.97 1.97
C PHE A 89 -2.68 -10.44 2.39
N ARG A 90 -3.60 -11.24 1.84
CA ARG A 90 -3.60 -12.68 2.05
C ARG A 90 -2.34 -13.33 1.48
N ASP A 91 -1.99 -13.03 0.23
CA ASP A 91 -0.76 -13.55 -0.40
C ASP A 91 0.49 -13.15 0.42
N PHE A 92 0.54 -11.95 1.00
CA PHE A 92 1.65 -11.52 1.84
C PHE A 92 1.69 -12.27 3.18
N ALA A 93 0.53 -12.47 3.82
CA ALA A 93 0.46 -13.26 5.04
C ALA A 93 0.89 -14.71 4.81
N ASP A 94 0.51 -15.29 3.68
CA ASP A 94 0.82 -16.68 3.36
C ASP A 94 2.27 -16.90 2.89
N HIS A 95 2.89 -15.90 2.26
CA HIS A 95 4.22 -16.07 1.66
C HIS A 95 5.35 -15.32 2.37
N ILE A 96 5.07 -14.15 2.95
CA ILE A 96 6.10 -13.33 3.62
C ILE A 96 6.10 -13.60 5.11
N ALA A 97 4.94 -13.57 5.77
CA ALA A 97 4.87 -13.78 7.22
C ALA A 97 5.25 -15.22 7.62
N ARG A 98 5.14 -16.18 6.69
CA ARG A 98 5.54 -17.59 6.86
C ARG A 98 6.94 -17.90 6.33
N ASP A 99 7.75 -16.90 5.97
CA ASP A 99 9.12 -17.14 5.52
C ASP A 99 9.90 -17.92 6.60
N PRO A 100 10.67 -18.97 6.26
CA PRO A 100 11.40 -19.78 7.24
C PRO A 100 12.32 -18.96 8.16
N ARG A 101 12.82 -17.81 7.70
CA ARG A 101 13.66 -16.90 8.52
C ARG A 101 12.89 -16.29 9.69
N PHE A 102 11.56 -16.28 9.64
CA PHE A 102 10.69 -15.82 10.70
C PHE A 102 10.23 -16.94 11.65
N ALA A 103 10.76 -18.17 11.50
CA ALA A 103 10.59 -19.21 12.51
C ALA A 103 11.01 -18.70 13.90
N GLY A 104 10.22 -19.01 14.91
CA GLY A 104 10.37 -18.51 16.29
C GLY A 104 9.81 -17.09 16.54
N ALA A 105 9.50 -16.34 15.49
CA ALA A 105 8.94 -14.98 15.58
C ALA A 105 7.51 -14.88 15.05
N TYR A 106 7.10 -15.78 14.16
CA TYR A 106 5.75 -15.81 13.62
C TYR A 106 4.71 -16.10 14.71
N VAL A 107 3.66 -15.27 14.76
CA VAL A 107 2.69 -15.27 15.85
C VAL A 107 1.44 -16.12 15.60
N GLY A 108 1.30 -16.69 14.41
CA GLY A 108 0.07 -17.35 13.96
C GLY A 108 -0.85 -16.42 13.18
N ASN A 109 -1.79 -17.01 12.44
CA ASN A 109 -2.78 -16.29 11.63
C ASN A 109 -4.09 -16.01 12.39
N ARG A 110 -4.24 -16.57 13.60
CA ARG A 110 -5.38 -16.36 14.49
C ARG A 110 -4.92 -16.36 15.95
N PRO A 111 -5.61 -15.67 16.87
CA PRO A 111 -5.24 -15.63 18.29
C PRO A 111 -5.19 -17.01 18.97
N ASP A 112 -6.03 -17.94 18.52
CA ASP A 112 -6.15 -19.33 19.01
C ASP A 112 -5.22 -20.32 18.31
N ALA A 113 -4.51 -19.91 17.26
CA ALA A 113 -3.67 -20.78 16.43
C ALA A 113 -2.20 -20.30 16.46
N LYS A 114 -1.62 -20.28 17.65
CA LYS A 114 -0.20 -19.92 17.84
C LYS A 114 0.71 -21.10 17.49
N PRO A 115 1.83 -20.88 16.77
CA PRO A 115 2.84 -21.91 16.57
C PRO A 115 3.46 -22.38 17.89
N GLU A 116 4.00 -23.60 17.91
CA GLU A 116 4.68 -24.15 19.11
C GLU A 116 5.86 -23.27 19.55
N ASN A 117 6.59 -22.70 18.58
CA ASN A 117 7.71 -21.79 18.79
C ASN A 117 7.30 -20.30 18.89
N TYR A 118 6.06 -20.02 19.28
CA TYR A 118 5.57 -18.65 19.42
C TYR A 118 6.41 -17.83 20.42
N GLY A 119 6.99 -16.72 19.95
CA GLY A 119 7.69 -15.77 20.82
C GLY A 119 9.06 -16.23 21.29
N GLU A 120 9.62 -17.30 20.73
CA GLU A 120 10.98 -17.77 21.03
C GLU A 120 12.06 -16.74 20.67
N ARG A 121 11.81 -15.92 19.64
CA ARG A 121 12.72 -14.83 19.26
C ARG A 121 12.04 -13.66 18.60
N ALA A 122 12.69 -12.51 18.65
CA ALA A 122 12.38 -11.35 17.81
C ALA A 122 13.38 -11.27 16.65
N ILE A 123 12.89 -10.90 15.46
CA ILE A 123 13.75 -10.68 14.29
C ILE A 123 14.30 -9.25 14.34
N PRO A 124 15.62 -9.03 14.16
CA PRO A 124 16.17 -7.68 14.00
C PRO A 124 15.44 -6.92 12.88
N ILE A 125 15.20 -5.62 13.10
CA ILE A 125 14.35 -4.83 12.19
C ILE A 125 14.90 -4.77 10.76
N ASP A 126 16.22 -4.79 10.59
CA ASP A 126 16.84 -4.73 9.26
C ASP A 126 16.70 -6.06 8.51
N ASP A 127 16.85 -7.19 9.21
CA ASP A 127 16.57 -8.51 8.66
C ASP A 127 15.10 -8.63 8.25
N PHE A 128 14.18 -8.18 9.13
CA PHE A 128 12.75 -8.15 8.82
C PHE A 128 12.46 -7.37 7.54
N LYS A 129 13.01 -6.16 7.42
CA LYS A 129 12.86 -5.32 6.22
C LYS A 129 13.44 -6.00 4.98
N ALA A 130 14.59 -6.66 5.09
CA ALA A 130 15.22 -7.36 3.97
C ALA A 130 14.34 -8.51 3.45
N VAL A 131 13.81 -9.34 4.36
CA VAL A 131 12.89 -10.44 4.01
C VAL A 131 11.60 -9.91 3.40
N VAL A 132 11.01 -8.85 3.96
CA VAL A 132 9.80 -8.22 3.41
C VAL A 132 10.05 -7.66 2.01
N ALA A 133 11.18 -6.98 1.80
CA ALA A 133 11.57 -6.45 0.49
C ALA A 133 11.69 -7.56 -0.55
N GLU A 134 12.34 -8.66 -0.20
CA GLU A 134 12.47 -9.83 -1.06
C GLU A 134 11.11 -10.48 -1.35
N GLY A 135 10.28 -10.66 -0.32
CA GLY A 135 8.95 -11.23 -0.45
C GLY A 135 8.04 -10.42 -1.39
N ILE A 136 8.05 -9.09 -1.27
CA ILE A 136 7.30 -8.20 -2.17
C ILE A 136 7.82 -8.30 -3.61
N LYS A 137 9.16 -8.34 -3.81
CA LYS A 137 9.75 -8.53 -5.15
C LYS A 137 9.32 -9.86 -5.77
N ARG A 138 9.43 -10.97 -5.02
CA ARG A 138 8.98 -12.30 -5.48
C ARG A 138 7.49 -12.32 -5.80
N HIS A 139 6.66 -11.68 -4.97
CA HIS A 139 5.23 -11.57 -5.23
C HIS A 139 4.94 -10.85 -6.54
N ASN A 140 5.59 -9.71 -6.81
CA ASN A 140 5.33 -8.95 -8.04
C ASN A 140 5.86 -9.67 -9.29
N ALA A 141 7.00 -10.35 -9.18
CA ALA A 141 7.64 -11.08 -10.26
C ALA A 141 6.97 -12.43 -10.58
N ARG A 142 6.13 -12.97 -9.68
CA ARG A 142 5.44 -14.25 -9.86
C ARG A 142 4.58 -14.26 -11.13
N GLU A 143 4.96 -15.07 -12.09
CA GLU A 143 4.22 -15.36 -13.32
C GLU A 143 3.00 -16.26 -13.07
N GLY A 144 2.20 -16.49 -14.12
CA GLY A 144 1.01 -17.33 -14.06
C GLY A 144 -0.17 -16.66 -13.32
N ARG A 145 -0.22 -15.32 -13.23
CA ARG A 145 -1.32 -14.64 -12.53
C ARG A 145 -2.62 -14.79 -13.32
N ARG A 146 -3.64 -15.34 -12.66
CA ARG A 146 -4.99 -15.59 -13.21
C ARG A 146 -5.93 -14.39 -13.13
N THR A 147 -5.42 -13.20 -12.81
CA THR A 147 -6.22 -11.97 -12.80
C THR A 147 -6.48 -11.51 -14.23
N ASP A 148 -7.64 -10.89 -14.48
CA ASP A 148 -8.06 -10.45 -15.82
C ASP A 148 -7.04 -9.53 -16.51
N THR A 149 -6.38 -8.64 -15.77
CA THR A 149 -5.36 -7.73 -16.34
C THR A 149 -4.05 -8.46 -16.69
N ALA A 150 -3.64 -9.43 -15.87
CA ALA A 150 -2.33 -10.07 -16.01
C ALA A 150 -2.34 -11.20 -17.06
N LYS A 151 -3.44 -11.94 -17.20
CA LYS A 151 -3.62 -12.99 -18.23
C LYS A 151 -2.44 -13.97 -18.34
N GLY A 152 -1.93 -14.43 -17.20
CA GLY A 152 -0.78 -15.35 -17.14
C GLY A 152 0.57 -14.68 -16.94
N ARG A 153 0.69 -13.37 -17.11
CA ARG A 153 1.92 -12.61 -16.83
C ARG A 153 2.09 -12.34 -15.33
N SER A 154 3.26 -11.87 -14.93
CA SER A 154 3.49 -11.33 -13.60
C SER A 154 2.89 -9.93 -13.42
N PHE A 155 2.81 -9.45 -12.18
CA PHE A 155 2.39 -8.06 -11.93
C PHE A 155 3.45 -7.08 -12.42
N ASP A 156 4.74 -7.41 -12.31
CA ASP A 156 5.82 -6.58 -12.84
C ASP A 156 5.73 -6.43 -14.37
N GLN A 157 5.53 -7.53 -15.11
CA GLN A 157 5.34 -7.50 -16.57
C GLN A 157 4.12 -6.66 -16.95
N THR A 158 2.97 -6.94 -16.31
CA THR A 158 1.71 -6.24 -16.57
C THR A 158 1.82 -4.75 -16.28
N PHE A 159 2.49 -4.38 -15.19
CA PHE A 159 2.72 -2.99 -14.83
C PHE A 159 3.68 -2.31 -15.82
N ALA A 160 4.83 -2.93 -16.13
CA ALA A 160 5.82 -2.35 -17.03
C ALA A 160 5.25 -2.05 -18.42
N GLU A 161 4.47 -2.97 -18.99
CA GLU A 161 3.83 -2.76 -20.29
C GLU A 161 2.81 -1.62 -20.29
N SER A 162 1.95 -1.56 -19.26
CA SER A 162 0.96 -0.49 -19.15
C SER A 162 1.61 0.87 -18.86
N TYR A 163 2.65 0.89 -18.03
CA TYR A 163 3.41 2.08 -17.70
C TYR A 163 4.14 2.66 -18.93
N ALA A 164 4.74 1.81 -19.77
CA ALA A 164 5.48 2.23 -20.97
C ALA A 164 4.61 2.98 -22.00
N THR A 165 3.29 2.79 -21.98
CA THR A 165 2.34 3.40 -22.92
C THR A 165 1.49 4.52 -22.30
N THR A 166 1.68 4.78 -21.00
CA THR A 166 0.89 5.78 -20.27
C THR A 166 1.62 7.12 -20.22
N PRO A 167 0.97 8.25 -20.56
CA PRO A 167 1.53 9.58 -20.32
C PRO A 167 1.73 9.84 -18.83
N ILE A 168 2.98 10.06 -18.41
CA ILE A 168 3.36 10.26 -17.00
C ILE A 168 3.59 11.74 -16.71
N THR A 169 2.89 12.26 -15.70
CA THR A 169 3.16 13.58 -15.13
C THR A 169 4.20 13.43 -14.04
N LYS A 170 5.28 14.23 -14.07
CA LYS A 170 6.25 14.32 -12.98
C LYS A 170 6.10 15.66 -12.27
N ALA A 171 6.39 15.69 -10.98
CA ALA A 171 6.55 16.95 -10.28
C ALA A 171 7.72 17.72 -10.89
N THR A 172 7.53 19.00 -11.16
CA THR A 172 8.62 19.92 -11.51
C THR A 172 9.11 20.58 -10.24
N ASP A 173 10.41 20.82 -10.14
CA ASP A 173 10.95 21.69 -9.11
C ASP A 173 10.43 23.12 -9.41
N GLU A 174 9.67 23.70 -8.48
CA GLU A 174 9.36 25.15 -8.48
C GLU A 174 10.49 25.92 -7.80
#